data_AF-A0A142VYW4-F1
#
_entry.id   AF-A0A142VYW4-F1
#
_cell.length_a   1.000
_cell.length_b   1.000
_cell.length_c   1.000
_cell.angle_alpha   90.00
_cell.angle_beta   90.00
_cell.angle_gamma   90.00
#
_symmetry.space_group_name_H-M   'P 1'
#
loop_
_entity.id
_entity.type
_entity.pdbx_description
1 polymer ?
#
loop_
_entity_poly.entity_id
_entity_poly.type
_entity_poly.pdbx_seq_one_letter_code
_entity_poly.pdbx_strand_id
1 'polypeptide(L)'
;MLDELLMRPAQAGVTHVLATITADNAASWALFHGLARRHDKTLDRSIVFERDAHFAGVHPSEFQARIGPFAIDTTPTDTTSPE
;
A
#
# COMPACT_ATOMS: atom_id res chain seq x y z
N MET A 1 0.29 3.64 12.24
CA MET A 1 1.25 2.71 11.58
C MET A 1 1.42 2.94 10.07
N LEU A 2 0.50 2.50 9.17
CA LEU A 2 0.75 2.61 7.71
C LEU A 2 0.87 4.07 7.23
N ASP A 3 0.06 4.96 7.77
CA ASP A 3 0.15 6.40 7.48
C ASP A 3 1.50 6.97 7.95
N GLU A 4 1.98 6.58 9.14
CA GLU A 4 3.31 6.98 9.64
C GLU A 4 4.45 6.45 8.76
N LEU A 5 4.32 5.25 8.18
CA LEU A 5 5.30 4.72 7.24
C LEU A 5 5.35 5.53 5.95
N LEU A 6 4.19 5.92 5.42
CA LEU A 6 4.09 6.73 4.21
C LEU A 6 4.69 8.13 4.38
N MET A 7 4.58 8.72 5.57
CA MET A 7 5.09 10.06 5.86
C MET A 7 6.61 10.09 6.13
N ARG A 8 7.33 8.95 6.09
CA ARG A 8 8.77 8.96 6.32
C ARG A 8 9.51 9.62 5.16
N PRO A 9 10.58 10.39 5.42
CA PRO A 9 11.39 11.00 4.36
C PRO A 9 11.92 10.00 3.32
N ALA A 10 12.17 8.76 3.72
CA ALA A 10 12.63 7.71 2.81
C ALA A 10 11.59 7.34 1.74
N GLN A 11 10.32 7.72 1.91
CA GLN A 11 9.25 7.45 0.93
C GLN A 11 9.00 8.64 0.00
N ALA A 12 9.92 9.62 -0.03
CA ALA A 12 9.92 10.73 -0.97
C ALA A 12 9.71 10.22 -2.41
N GLY A 13 8.68 10.72 -3.09
CA GLY A 13 8.39 10.33 -4.48
C GLY A 13 7.75 8.95 -4.65
N VAL A 14 7.45 8.22 -3.58
CA VAL A 14 6.64 7.01 -3.67
C VAL A 14 5.24 7.37 -4.13
N THR A 15 4.81 6.75 -5.24
CA THR A 15 3.48 6.98 -5.80
C THR A 15 2.50 5.88 -5.45
N HIS A 16 2.93 4.66 -5.14
CA HIS A 16 2.02 3.54 -4.90
C HIS A 16 2.45 2.67 -3.73
N VAL A 17 1.47 2.15 -3.01
CA VAL A 17 1.64 1.04 -2.06
C VAL A 17 1.18 -0.23 -2.75
N LEU A 18 2.04 -1.25 -2.71
CA LEU A 18 1.73 -2.59 -3.18
C LEU A 18 1.78 -3.56 -1.99
N ALA A 19 0.83 -4.49 -1.94
CA ALA A 19 0.85 -5.62 -1.03
C ALA A 19 0.22 -6.83 -1.70
N THR A 20 0.67 -8.03 -1.36
CA THR A 20 0.01 -9.28 -1.75
C THR A 20 -0.86 -9.78 -0.60
N ILE A 21 -2.09 -10.14 -0.91
CA ILE A 21 -3.10 -10.57 0.06
C ILE A 21 -3.85 -11.77 -0.53
N THR A 22 -3.99 -12.84 0.24
CA THR A 22 -4.89 -13.95 -0.10
C THR A 22 -6.35 -13.48 -0.14
N ALA A 23 -7.19 -14.15 -0.94
CA ALA A 23 -8.59 -13.73 -1.11
C ALA A 23 -9.42 -13.71 0.19
N ASP A 24 -9.07 -14.56 1.15
CA ASP A 24 -9.79 -14.81 2.40
C ASP A 24 -9.29 -13.95 3.58
N ASN A 25 -8.19 -13.22 3.43
CA ASN A 25 -7.64 -12.37 4.48
C ASN A 25 -8.40 -11.03 4.57
N ALA A 26 -9.65 -11.10 5.02
CA ALA A 26 -10.56 -9.96 5.11
C ALA A 26 -10.00 -8.81 5.96
N ALA A 27 -9.23 -9.12 7.01
CA ALA A 27 -8.61 -8.13 7.87
C ALA A 27 -7.58 -7.26 7.11
N SER A 28 -6.73 -7.87 6.30
CA SER A 28 -5.76 -7.13 5.48
C SER A 28 -6.46 -6.35 4.39
N TRP A 29 -7.46 -6.92 3.72
CA TRP A 29 -8.28 -6.17 2.75
C TRP A 29 -8.91 -4.93 3.38
N ALA A 30 -9.51 -5.06 4.57
CA ALA A 30 -10.09 -3.93 5.29
C ALA A 30 -9.04 -2.86 5.66
N LEU A 31 -7.84 -3.28 6.08
CA LEU A 31 -6.72 -2.37 6.39
C LEU A 31 -6.32 -1.55 5.16
N PHE A 32 -6.11 -2.19 4.01
CA PHE A 32 -5.66 -1.53 2.78
C PHE A 32 -6.77 -0.70 2.12
N HIS A 33 -8.03 -1.15 2.13
CA HIS A 33 -9.17 -0.31 1.74
C HIS A 33 -9.32 0.92 2.65
N GLY A 34 -9.11 0.73 3.97
CA GLY A 34 -9.12 1.81 4.93
C GLY A 34 -8.02 2.84 4.66
N LEU A 35 -6.81 2.39 4.29
CA LEU A 35 -5.72 3.27 3.88
C LEU A 35 -6.09 4.05 2.62
N ALA A 36 -6.58 3.38 1.58
CA ALA A 36 -6.99 4.02 0.33
C ALA A 36 -8.05 5.11 0.59
N ARG A 37 -9.06 4.81 1.41
CA ARG A 37 -10.10 5.78 1.80
C ARG A 37 -9.56 6.99 2.56
N ARG A 38 -8.62 6.81 3.50
CA ARG A 38 -8.04 7.93 4.28
C ARG A 38 -7.26 8.91 3.41
N HIS A 39 -6.68 8.44 2.32
CA HIS A 39 -5.89 9.25 1.38
C HIS A 39 -6.64 9.63 0.11
N ASP A 40 -7.94 9.35 0.05
CA ASP A 40 -8.79 9.56 -1.13
C ASP A 40 -8.18 8.95 -2.42
N LYS A 41 -7.73 7.70 -2.31
CA LYS A 41 -7.16 6.90 -3.41
C LYS A 41 -8.00 5.67 -3.70
N THR A 42 -7.84 5.14 -4.91
CA THR A 42 -8.39 3.85 -5.31
C THR A 42 -7.49 2.71 -4.87
N LEU A 43 -8.10 1.52 -4.70
CA LEU A 43 -7.38 0.27 -4.53
C LEU A 43 -7.74 -0.64 -5.71
N ASP A 44 -6.76 -0.94 -6.55
CA ASP A 44 -6.89 -1.90 -7.63
C ASP A 44 -6.45 -3.29 -7.16
N ARG A 45 -7.26 -4.30 -7.48
CA ARG A 45 -6.99 -5.70 -7.17
C ARG A 45 -6.67 -6.47 -8.44
N SER A 46 -5.54 -7.19 -8.44
CA SER A 46 -5.14 -8.08 -9.54
C SER A 46 -4.52 -9.36 -8.97
N ILE A 47 -4.62 -10.48 -9.67
CA ILE A 47 -3.92 -11.71 -9.26
C ILE A 47 -2.45 -11.63 -9.69
N VAL A 48 -1.52 -12.03 -8.82
CA VAL A 48 -0.08 -12.00 -9.14
C VAL A 48 0.61 -13.34 -8.91
N PHE A 49 0.14 -14.13 -7.93
CA PHE A 49 0.57 -15.51 -7.78
C PHE A 49 -0.64 -16.43 -7.66
N GLU A 50 -0.75 -17.37 -8.59
CA GLU A 50 -1.86 -18.33 -8.65
C GLU A 50 -1.54 -19.61 -7.90
N ARG A 51 -2.48 -20.10 -7.09
CA ARG A 51 -2.38 -21.35 -6.31
C ARG A 51 -1.84 -22.52 -7.13
N ASP A 52 -2.45 -22.78 -8.28
CA ASP A 52 -2.16 -24.00 -9.02
C ASP A 52 -0.88 -23.83 -9.86
N ALA A 53 -0.71 -22.68 -10.52
CA ALA A 53 0.45 -22.42 -11.39
C ALA A 53 1.75 -22.12 -10.63
N HIS A 54 1.69 -21.45 -9.47
CA HIS A 54 2.88 -20.98 -8.75
C HIS A 54 3.15 -21.77 -7.46
N PHE A 55 2.10 -22.32 -6.84
CA PHE A 55 2.22 -23.00 -5.55
C PHE A 55 1.86 -24.49 -5.60
N ALA A 56 1.62 -25.06 -6.79
CA ALA A 56 1.26 -26.47 -6.97
C ALA A 56 0.10 -26.92 -6.06
N GLY A 57 -0.84 -26.02 -5.76
CA GLY A 57 -1.97 -26.30 -4.87
C GLY A 57 -1.71 -26.12 -3.38
N VAL A 58 -0.47 -25.88 -2.95
CA VAL A 58 -0.06 -25.89 -1.52
C VAL A 58 -0.40 -24.59 -0.79
N HIS A 59 -0.42 -23.45 -1.50
CA HIS A 59 -0.75 -22.14 -0.92
C HIS A 59 -1.84 -21.42 -1.72
N PRO A 60 -2.72 -20.63 -1.07
CA PRO A 60 -3.75 -19.85 -1.77
C PRO A 60 -3.15 -18.87 -2.79
N SER A 61 -3.95 -18.47 -3.78
CA SER A 61 -3.57 -17.39 -4.69
C SER A 61 -3.39 -16.08 -3.94
N GLU A 62 -2.33 -15.36 -4.27
CA GLU A 62 -2.00 -14.03 -3.77
C GLU A 62 -2.45 -12.97 -4.78
N PHE A 63 -3.23 -12.01 -4.30
CA PHE A 63 -3.70 -10.86 -5.08
C PHE A 63 -2.92 -9.63 -4.68
N GLN A 64 -2.44 -8.88 -5.67
CA GLN A 64 -1.88 -7.56 -5.45
C GLN A 64 -3.00 -6.55 -5.18
N ALA A 65 -2.94 -5.92 -4.02
CA ALA A 65 -3.58 -4.65 -3.72
C ALA A 65 -2.64 -3.51 -4.13
N ARG A 66 -3.08 -2.65 -5.04
CA ARG A 66 -2.33 -1.47 -5.49
C ARG A 66 -3.11 -0.22 -5.14
N ILE A 67 -2.51 0.67 -4.34
CA ILE A 67 -3.12 1.93 -3.90
C ILE A 67 -2.28 3.09 -4.41
N GLY A 68 -2.90 4.10 -5.03
CA GLY A 68 -2.22 5.30 -5.51
C GLY A 68 -2.94 5.92 -6.72
N PRO A 69 -2.35 6.94 -7.37
CA PRO A 69 -1.07 7.57 -7.01
C PRO A 69 -1.17 8.47 -5.76
N PHE A 70 -0.21 8.35 -4.85
CA PHE A 70 0.03 9.30 -3.76
C PHE A 70 0.89 10.47 -4.23
N ALA A 71 0.67 11.65 -3.65
CA ALA A 71 1.52 12.82 -3.79
C ALA A 71 2.17 13.07 -2.42
N ILE A 72 3.19 12.28 -2.09
CA ILE A 72 3.89 12.41 -0.80
C ILE A 72 5.03 13.40 -0.98
N ASP A 73 4.75 14.65 -0.64
CA ASP A 73 5.78 15.67 -0.46
C ASP A 73 6.42 15.48 0.91
N THR A 74 7.62 14.92 0.93
CA THR A 74 8.43 14.76 2.15
C THR A 74 9.37 15.93 2.37
N THR A 75 9.15 17.08 1.72
CA THR A 75 9.98 18.27 1.93
C THR A 75 9.96 18.58 3.42
N PRO A 76 11.10 18.51 4.12
CA PRO A 76 11.13 18.93 5.52
C PRO A 76 10.69 20.38 5.54
N THR A 77 9.59 20.69 6.21
CA THR A 77 9.26 22.08 6.54
C THR A 77 10.34 22.55 7.50
N ASP A 78 11.45 23.05 6.96
CA ASP A 78 12.48 23.72 7.73
C ASP A 78 11.85 25.00 8.29
N THR A 79 11.28 24.88 9.48
CA THR A 79 10.73 25.99 10.25
C THR A 79 11.85 26.52 11.15
N THR A 80 13.01 26.81 10.57
CA THR A 80 14.02 27.63 11.24
C THR A 80 13.78 29.07 10.81
N SER A 81 12.90 29.75 11.55
CA SER A 81 12.79 31.20 11.49
C SER A 81 14.08 31.79 12.07
N PRO A 82 14.79 32.69 11.38
CA PRO A 82 15.92 33.38 11.98
C PRO A 82 15.37 34.40 12.99
N GLU A 83 15.89 34.35 14.21
CA GLU A 83 15.86 35.47 15.17
C GLU A 83 17.19 36.21 15.09
#